data_AF-A0A2Z3GPI7-F1
#
_entry.id   AF-A0A2Z3GPI7-F1
#
_cell.length_a   1.000
_cell.length_b   1.000
_cell.length_c   1.000
_cell.angle_alpha   90.00
_cell.angle_beta   90.00
_cell.angle_gamma   90.00
#
_symmetry.space_group_name_H-M   'P 1'
#
loop_
_entity.id
_entity.type
_entity.pdbx_description
1 polymer ?
#
loop_
_entity_poly.entity_id
_entity_poly.type
_entity_poly.pdbx_seq_one_letter_code
_entity_poly.pdbx_strand_id
1 'polypeptide(L)'
;MTHPFRCAVVVLLGALAGPAGGAEPGPIPDRVREEWKLDRFYQKYADAGVLVVGSAKVSDHALAEAAWIVDRMLDGRKDILDAMRKNRVRVVVMAATEYTTDVPEHARMKPKLYWDRRARGLGATLANPAVSCGEENLLGYAGDPYPGENIFVHEFAHAIHGTGLSTTDPTFDKRLRAAYQAALDRGLWKNTYAATNHSEYWAEGVQCWFDDNAPPDALHNEVRTRKKLTDYDPALAALCKEVFGDKDWRYQRPAKRKPEDTKHLAGYDPKRAPRFEWRDAPLGARPRATLQTELGDFDVELDARAAPEAAALFLKIALEGGYHSGAFDRATRTGQAPPTGTIGASPNAAWIERTAKGPKVELAASKEKPADGTIALVRGGTAPGAFVVFVGVPPAGGTGDVVPFGKVVKGADVVAKLLAAERDGKLNVGVRRVIRAE
;
A
#
# COMPACT_ATOMS: atom_id res chain seq x y z
N MET A 1 -28.08 -50.38 -51.52
CA MET A 1 -27.16 -50.06 -50.41
C MET A 1 -26.46 -48.76 -50.77
N THR A 2 -26.92 -47.63 -50.24
CA THR A 2 -26.39 -46.30 -50.57
C THR A 2 -26.38 -45.47 -49.29
N HIS A 3 -25.20 -45.01 -48.90
CA HIS A 3 -24.96 -44.19 -47.71
C HIS A 3 -25.50 -42.76 -47.90
N PRO A 4 -26.09 -42.12 -46.87
CA PRO A 4 -26.24 -40.67 -46.87
C PRO A 4 -25.05 -40.01 -46.17
N PHE A 5 -24.48 -39.03 -46.87
CA PHE A 5 -23.44 -38.12 -46.41
C PHE A 5 -23.92 -37.31 -45.20
N ARG A 6 -23.10 -37.23 -44.15
CA ARG A 6 -23.25 -36.27 -43.05
C ARG A 6 -22.58 -34.95 -43.43
N CYS A 7 -23.37 -33.90 -43.65
CA CYS A 7 -22.88 -32.53 -43.66
C CYS A 7 -22.47 -32.12 -42.24
N ALA A 8 -21.17 -31.96 -42.02
CA ALA A 8 -20.66 -31.30 -40.83
C ALA A 8 -20.81 -29.77 -41.01
N VAL A 9 -21.67 -29.15 -40.21
CA VAL A 9 -21.73 -27.68 -40.08
C VAL A 9 -20.52 -27.26 -39.25
N VAL A 10 -19.53 -26.66 -39.90
CA VAL A 10 -18.43 -25.97 -39.22
C VAL A 10 -18.96 -24.63 -38.73
N VAL A 11 -19.21 -24.52 -37.42
CA VAL A 11 -19.47 -23.24 -36.76
C VAL A 11 -18.13 -22.54 -36.57
N LEU A 12 -17.82 -21.59 -37.45
CA LEU A 12 -16.73 -20.64 -37.24
C LEU A 12 -17.06 -19.74 -36.04
N LEU A 13 -16.40 -20.00 -34.91
CA LEU A 13 -16.31 -19.06 -33.79
C LEU A 13 -15.46 -17.86 -34.26
N GLY A 14 -16.13 -16.84 -34.79
CA GLY A 14 -15.51 -15.54 -35.06
C GLY A 14 -15.12 -14.88 -33.74
N ALA A 15 -13.83 -14.92 -33.40
CA ALA A 15 -13.26 -14.02 -32.42
C ALA A 15 -13.30 -12.61 -33.02
N LEU A 16 -14.29 -11.81 -32.63
CA LEU A 16 -14.30 -10.37 -32.90
C LEU A 16 -13.22 -9.73 -32.02
N ALA A 17 -12.00 -9.64 -32.58
CA ALA A 17 -10.97 -8.74 -32.09
C ALA A 17 -11.38 -7.30 -32.48
N GLY A 18 -11.96 -6.57 -31.53
CA GLY A 18 -12.14 -5.12 -31.65
C GLY A 18 -10.79 -4.40 -31.55
N PRO A 19 -10.68 -3.16 -32.07
CA PRO A 19 -9.43 -2.40 -32.05
C PRO A 19 -9.01 -2.05 -30.62
N ALA A 20 -7.70 -1.97 -30.40
CA ALA A 20 -7.06 -1.58 -29.14
C ALA A 20 -7.32 -0.09 -28.82
N GLY A 21 -8.44 0.14 -28.15
CA GLY A 21 -8.77 1.34 -27.38
C GLY A 21 -9.68 0.87 -26.26
N GLY A 22 -9.26 1.05 -25.00
CA GLY A 22 -9.78 0.36 -23.81
C GLY A 22 -11.26 0.00 -23.88
N ALA A 23 -11.59 -1.28 -23.70
CA ALA A 23 -12.96 -1.75 -23.79
C ALA A 23 -13.88 -0.91 -22.89
N GLU A 24 -15.01 -0.49 -23.45
CA GLU A 24 -16.03 0.26 -22.73
C GLU A 24 -16.52 -0.57 -21.54
N PRO A 25 -16.41 -0.03 -20.30
CA PRO A 25 -16.90 -0.72 -19.12
C PRO A 25 -18.40 -0.99 -19.22
N GLY A 26 -18.83 -2.14 -18.71
CA GLY A 26 -20.23 -2.53 -18.74
C GLY A 26 -20.57 -3.64 -17.75
N PRO A 27 -21.83 -4.12 -17.72
CA PRO A 27 -22.22 -5.24 -16.87
C PRO A 27 -21.52 -6.53 -17.31
N ILE A 28 -21.18 -7.40 -16.36
CA ILE A 28 -20.57 -8.70 -16.66
C ILE A 28 -21.57 -9.61 -17.40
N PRO A 29 -21.27 -10.07 -18.63
CA PRO A 29 -22.10 -11.05 -19.33
C PRO A 29 -22.04 -12.41 -18.63
N ASP A 30 -23.14 -13.17 -18.66
CA ASP A 30 -23.22 -14.50 -18.04
C ASP A 30 -22.10 -15.43 -18.52
N ARG A 31 -21.82 -15.43 -19.84
CA ARG A 31 -20.70 -16.21 -20.41
C ARG A 31 -19.35 -15.90 -19.75
N VAL A 32 -19.06 -14.63 -19.47
CA VAL A 32 -17.80 -14.20 -18.87
C VAL A 32 -17.76 -14.65 -17.41
N ARG A 33 -18.88 -14.47 -16.69
CA ARG A 33 -19.01 -14.93 -15.29
C ARG A 33 -18.79 -16.43 -15.17
N GLU A 34 -19.41 -17.22 -16.03
CA GLU A 34 -19.31 -18.68 -16.05
C GLU A 34 -17.89 -19.13 -16.41
N GLU A 35 -17.33 -18.60 -17.51
CA GLU A 35 -16.00 -18.94 -17.99
C GLU A 35 -14.92 -18.66 -16.93
N TRP A 36 -15.01 -17.52 -16.26
CA TRP A 36 -14.04 -17.06 -15.26
C TRP A 36 -14.38 -17.45 -13.83
N LYS A 37 -15.54 -18.07 -13.60
CA LYS A 37 -16.07 -18.43 -12.28
C LYS A 37 -16.06 -17.22 -11.32
N LEU A 38 -16.51 -16.07 -11.81
CA LEU A 38 -16.47 -14.82 -11.05
C LEU A 38 -17.51 -14.84 -9.93
N ASP A 39 -17.08 -14.44 -8.73
CA ASP A 39 -17.96 -14.23 -7.59
C ASP A 39 -19.09 -13.23 -7.92
N ARG A 40 -20.25 -13.38 -7.28
CA ARG A 40 -21.40 -12.48 -7.44
C ARG A 40 -21.11 -11.07 -6.90
N PHE A 41 -20.05 -10.87 -6.13
CA PHE A 41 -19.55 -9.54 -5.79
C PHE A 41 -19.26 -8.70 -7.04
N TYR A 42 -18.66 -9.30 -8.07
CA TYR A 42 -18.33 -8.61 -9.32
C TYR A 42 -19.59 -8.42 -10.17
N GLN A 43 -19.85 -7.17 -10.56
CA GLN A 43 -21.03 -6.79 -11.35
C GLN A 43 -20.66 -6.07 -12.65
N LYS A 44 -19.51 -5.42 -12.68
CA LYS A 44 -19.03 -4.62 -13.82
C LYS A 44 -17.67 -5.12 -14.30
N TYR A 45 -17.38 -4.94 -15.58
CA TYR A 45 -16.08 -5.26 -16.16
C TYR A 45 -15.69 -4.39 -17.37
N ALA A 46 -14.41 -4.44 -17.70
CA ALA A 46 -13.83 -4.08 -19.00
C ALA A 46 -12.82 -5.17 -19.41
N ASP A 47 -12.57 -5.34 -20.71
CA ASP A 47 -11.55 -6.27 -21.23
C ASP A 47 -10.35 -5.48 -21.80
N ALA A 48 -9.19 -5.63 -21.18
CA ALA A 48 -7.93 -5.01 -21.60
C ALA A 48 -6.88 -6.07 -21.99
N GLY A 49 -7.32 -7.21 -22.52
CA GLY A 49 -6.49 -8.41 -22.69
C GLY A 49 -6.42 -9.24 -21.40
N VAL A 50 -6.36 -8.58 -20.25
CA VAL A 50 -6.76 -9.13 -18.94
C VAL A 50 -8.15 -8.58 -18.56
N LEU A 51 -8.87 -9.33 -17.73
CA LEU A 51 -10.18 -8.90 -17.26
C LEU A 51 -10.00 -7.83 -16.16
N VAL A 52 -10.65 -6.68 -16.32
CA VAL A 52 -10.77 -5.64 -15.28
C VAL A 52 -12.17 -5.73 -14.70
N VAL A 53 -12.31 -5.95 -13.40
CA VAL A 53 -13.60 -6.18 -12.72
C VAL A 53 -13.79 -5.29 -11.51
N GLY A 54 -15.05 -5.02 -11.18
CA GLY A 54 -15.44 -4.27 -10.00
C GLY A 54 -16.84 -4.64 -9.52
N SER A 55 -17.19 -4.21 -8.31
CA SER A 55 -18.56 -4.32 -7.81
C SER A 55 -19.49 -3.32 -8.52
N ALA A 56 -20.79 -3.36 -8.19
CA ALA A 56 -21.74 -2.38 -8.72
C ALA A 56 -21.45 -0.94 -8.26
N LYS A 57 -20.67 -0.76 -7.18
CA LYS A 57 -20.35 0.55 -6.60
C LYS A 57 -19.19 1.25 -7.33
N VAL A 58 -18.37 0.50 -8.04
CA VAL A 58 -17.17 1.01 -8.73
C VAL A 58 -17.59 1.90 -9.89
N SER A 59 -16.88 3.02 -10.05
CA SER A 59 -17.03 3.91 -11.19
C SER A 59 -16.62 3.23 -12.50
N ASP A 60 -17.43 3.38 -13.56
CA ASP A 60 -17.07 2.90 -14.89
C ASP A 60 -15.79 3.59 -15.37
N HIS A 61 -15.62 4.89 -15.07
CA HIS A 61 -14.38 5.62 -15.37
C HIS A 61 -13.15 5.02 -14.68
N ALA A 62 -13.29 4.41 -13.50
CA ALA A 62 -12.18 3.76 -12.82
C ALA A 62 -11.79 2.44 -13.49
N LEU A 63 -12.76 1.66 -13.95
CA LEU A 63 -12.50 0.45 -14.75
C LEU A 63 -11.83 0.81 -16.08
N ALA A 64 -12.30 1.86 -16.75
CA ALA A 64 -11.71 2.36 -17.98
C ALA A 64 -10.27 2.86 -17.76
N GLU A 65 -10.02 3.56 -16.65
CA GLU A 65 -8.68 4.04 -16.28
C GLU A 65 -7.71 2.89 -16.01
N ALA A 66 -8.13 1.87 -15.26
CA ALA A 66 -7.31 0.67 -15.05
C ALA A 66 -7.00 -0.05 -16.37
N ALA A 67 -8.01 -0.21 -17.24
CA ALA A 67 -7.83 -0.79 -18.57
C ALA A 67 -6.85 0.01 -19.44
N TRP A 68 -6.92 1.34 -19.39
CA TRP A 68 -5.98 2.22 -20.09
C TRP A 68 -4.55 2.09 -19.57
N ILE A 69 -4.36 2.02 -18.24
CA ILE A 69 -3.02 1.81 -17.65
C ILE A 69 -2.44 0.45 -18.06
N VAL A 70 -3.24 -0.62 -18.07
CA VAL A 70 -2.83 -1.95 -18.55
C VAL A 70 -2.33 -1.87 -19.99
N ASP A 71 -3.11 -1.25 -20.89
CA ASP A 71 -2.75 -1.04 -22.30
C ASP A 71 -1.42 -0.27 -22.44
N ARG A 72 -1.26 0.84 -21.69
CA ARG A 72 -0.04 1.65 -21.74
C ARG A 72 1.19 0.90 -21.23
N MET A 73 1.07 0.19 -20.12
CA MET A 73 2.21 -0.54 -19.52
C MET A 73 2.65 -1.71 -20.39
N LEU A 74 1.72 -2.44 -21.01
CA LEU A 74 2.03 -3.64 -21.80
C LEU A 74 1.84 -3.45 -23.30
N ASP A 75 1.90 -2.21 -23.80
CA ASP A 75 1.85 -1.92 -25.22
C ASP A 75 2.94 -2.72 -25.96
N GLY A 76 2.56 -3.48 -26.99
CA GLY A 76 3.44 -4.39 -27.72
C GLY A 76 3.82 -5.68 -26.99
N ARG A 77 3.30 -5.95 -25.79
CA ARG A 77 3.56 -7.15 -24.97
C ARG A 77 2.31 -8.02 -24.79
N LYS A 78 1.63 -8.32 -25.90
CA LYS A 78 0.46 -9.20 -25.91
C LYS A 78 0.79 -10.60 -25.37
N ASP A 79 2.02 -11.06 -25.55
CA ASP A 79 2.52 -12.33 -24.99
C ASP A 79 2.35 -12.38 -23.46
N ILE A 80 2.68 -11.30 -22.75
CA ILE A 80 2.49 -11.20 -21.29
C ILE A 80 1.00 -11.18 -20.94
N LEU A 81 0.20 -10.37 -21.63
CA LEU A 81 -1.25 -10.29 -21.41
C LEU A 81 -1.93 -11.65 -21.60
N ASP A 82 -1.57 -12.38 -22.66
CA ASP A 82 -2.11 -13.71 -22.95
C ASP A 82 -1.71 -14.73 -21.87
N ALA A 83 -0.46 -14.67 -21.40
CA ALA A 83 0.00 -15.51 -20.29
C ALA A 83 -0.76 -15.20 -18.99
N MET A 84 -0.93 -13.93 -18.65
CA MET A 84 -1.71 -13.51 -17.48
C MET A 84 -3.17 -13.97 -17.59
N ARG A 85 -3.82 -13.79 -18.75
CA ARG A 85 -5.19 -14.25 -19.01
C ARG A 85 -5.31 -15.77 -18.88
N LYS A 86 -4.36 -16.53 -19.42
CA LYS A 86 -4.28 -18.00 -19.28
C LYS A 86 -4.14 -18.42 -17.83
N ASN A 87 -3.36 -17.66 -17.05
CA ASN A 87 -3.21 -17.83 -15.60
C ASN A 87 -4.38 -17.27 -14.79
N ARG A 88 -5.49 -16.90 -15.44
CA ARG A 88 -6.73 -16.41 -14.83
C ARG A 88 -6.58 -15.12 -14.04
N VAL A 89 -5.55 -14.34 -14.34
CA VAL A 89 -5.29 -13.06 -13.70
C VAL A 89 -6.36 -12.05 -14.11
N ARG A 90 -6.86 -11.32 -13.12
CA ARG A 90 -7.79 -10.21 -13.28
C ARG A 90 -7.37 -9.02 -12.44
N VAL A 91 -7.64 -7.83 -12.96
CA VAL A 91 -7.52 -6.57 -12.24
C VAL A 91 -8.82 -6.32 -11.50
N VAL A 92 -8.74 -6.07 -10.19
CA VAL A 92 -9.88 -5.79 -9.33
C VAL A 92 -9.81 -4.34 -8.89
N VAL A 93 -10.79 -3.55 -9.29
CA VAL A 93 -10.94 -2.17 -8.81
C VAL A 93 -11.91 -2.18 -7.63
N MET A 94 -11.46 -1.67 -6.49
CA MET A 94 -12.27 -1.45 -5.30
C MET A 94 -12.88 -0.05 -5.34
N ALA A 95 -14.16 0.06 -4.97
CA ALA A 95 -14.79 1.37 -4.78
C ALA A 95 -14.16 2.11 -3.59
N ALA A 96 -14.36 3.42 -3.51
CA ALA A 96 -13.88 4.25 -2.39
C ALA A 96 -14.48 3.85 -1.02
N THR A 97 -15.54 3.01 -1.03
CA THR A 97 -16.22 2.47 0.16
C THR A 97 -15.94 0.98 0.40
N GLU A 98 -15.02 0.40 -0.37
CA GLU A 98 -14.61 -1.00 -0.30
C GLU A 98 -13.14 -1.10 0.10
N TYR A 99 -12.80 -2.22 0.73
CA TYR A 99 -11.47 -2.44 1.32
C TYR A 99 -10.90 -3.78 0.86
N THR A 100 -9.60 -3.98 1.08
CA THR A 100 -8.87 -5.17 0.61
C THR A 100 -9.59 -6.47 0.92
N THR A 101 -10.08 -6.67 2.14
CA THR A 101 -10.73 -7.94 2.52
C THR A 101 -12.22 -8.01 2.14
N ASP A 102 -12.77 -7.00 1.46
CA ASP A 102 -14.10 -7.10 0.82
C ASP A 102 -13.99 -7.72 -0.58
N VAL A 103 -12.79 -7.72 -1.17
CA VAL A 103 -12.49 -8.47 -2.40
C VAL A 103 -12.58 -9.97 -2.13
N PRO A 104 -13.37 -10.75 -2.91
CA PRO A 104 -13.58 -12.18 -2.68
C PRO A 104 -12.28 -12.98 -2.51
N GLU A 105 -11.28 -12.69 -3.34
CA GLU A 105 -9.97 -13.33 -3.34
C GLU A 105 -9.12 -13.03 -2.10
N HIS A 106 -9.44 -11.98 -1.35
CA HIS A 106 -8.71 -11.55 -0.16
C HIS A 106 -9.56 -11.67 1.12
N ALA A 107 -10.82 -12.11 1.02
CA ALA A 107 -11.78 -12.13 2.12
C ALA A 107 -11.36 -12.99 3.33
N ARG A 108 -10.44 -13.94 3.13
CA ARG A 108 -9.90 -14.81 4.17
C ARG A 108 -8.68 -14.23 4.89
N MET A 109 -8.16 -13.10 4.45
CA MET A 109 -7.01 -12.46 5.11
C MET A 109 -7.38 -12.00 6.52
N LYS A 110 -6.51 -12.31 7.48
CA LYS A 110 -6.65 -11.94 8.89
C LYS A 110 -5.32 -11.37 9.39
N PRO A 111 -5.35 -10.42 10.34
CA PRO A 111 -6.55 -9.76 10.91
C PRO A 111 -7.20 -8.76 9.94
N LYS A 112 -8.54 -8.60 9.98
CA LYS A 112 -9.27 -7.84 8.93
C LYS A 112 -8.89 -6.36 8.93
N LEU A 113 -8.82 -5.72 10.10
CA LEU A 113 -8.54 -4.28 10.16
C LEU A 113 -7.11 -3.98 9.75
N TYR A 114 -6.18 -4.89 10.08
CA TYR A 114 -4.80 -4.78 9.61
C TYR A 114 -4.74 -4.73 8.10
N TRP A 115 -5.30 -5.74 7.40
CA TRP A 115 -5.25 -5.80 5.94
C TRP A 115 -6.02 -4.66 5.27
N ASP A 116 -7.20 -4.32 5.78
CA ASP A 116 -8.01 -3.21 5.26
C ASP A 116 -7.34 -1.84 5.43
N ARG A 117 -6.38 -1.69 6.36
CA ARG A 117 -5.61 -0.44 6.56
C ARG A 117 -4.23 -0.46 5.91
N ARG A 118 -3.59 -1.63 5.86
CA ARG A 118 -2.21 -1.82 5.38
C ARG A 118 -2.09 -1.63 3.87
N ALA A 119 -3.15 -1.93 3.12
CA ALA A 119 -3.12 -1.97 1.68
C ALA A 119 -4.39 -1.36 1.07
N ARG A 120 -4.25 -0.64 -0.05
CA ARG A 120 -5.35 -0.41 -1.02
C ARG A 120 -5.07 -0.98 -2.39
N GLY A 121 -4.04 -1.81 -2.50
CA GLY A 121 -3.78 -2.68 -3.63
C GLY A 121 -2.94 -3.87 -3.18
N LEU A 122 -3.00 -4.96 -3.95
CA LEU A 122 -2.21 -6.17 -3.76
C LEU A 122 -1.89 -6.77 -5.13
N GLY A 123 -0.65 -7.22 -5.31
CA GLY A 123 -0.22 -7.96 -6.49
C GLY A 123 -0.85 -9.34 -6.62
N ALA A 124 -0.98 -9.81 -7.86
CA ALA A 124 -1.48 -11.16 -8.15
C ALA A 124 -0.40 -12.23 -7.97
N THR A 125 -0.82 -13.44 -7.59
CA THR A 125 -0.01 -14.67 -7.64
C THR A 125 -0.77 -15.74 -8.43
N LEU A 126 -0.12 -16.85 -8.79
CA LEU A 126 -0.84 -17.96 -9.44
C LEU A 126 -1.92 -18.59 -8.55
N ALA A 127 -1.71 -18.60 -7.22
CA ALA A 127 -2.68 -19.12 -6.26
C ALA A 127 -3.81 -18.13 -5.97
N ASN A 128 -3.51 -16.83 -6.08
CA ASN A 128 -4.47 -15.75 -5.93
C ASN A 128 -4.37 -14.79 -7.12
N PRO A 129 -5.05 -15.09 -8.24
CA PRO A 129 -4.86 -14.38 -9.51
C PRO A 129 -5.68 -13.09 -9.58
N ALA A 130 -5.68 -12.30 -8.50
CA ALA A 130 -6.30 -10.99 -8.43
C ALA A 130 -5.23 -9.95 -8.08
N VAL A 131 -5.00 -9.01 -9.00
CA VAL A 131 -4.27 -7.77 -8.70
C VAL A 131 -5.30 -6.70 -8.40
N SER A 132 -5.14 -5.97 -7.30
CA SER A 132 -6.16 -5.01 -6.86
C SER A 132 -5.65 -3.60 -6.67
N CYS A 133 -6.53 -2.62 -6.82
CA CYS A 133 -6.28 -1.21 -6.56
C CYS A 133 -7.59 -0.48 -6.19
N GLY A 134 -7.50 0.73 -5.64
CA GLY A 134 -8.66 1.59 -5.34
C GLY A 134 -8.95 2.59 -6.45
N GLU A 135 -10.24 2.85 -6.72
CA GLU A 135 -10.65 3.89 -7.67
C GLU A 135 -10.18 5.29 -7.23
N GLU A 136 -10.05 5.53 -5.92
CA GLU A 136 -9.53 6.78 -5.40
C GLU A 136 -8.11 7.08 -5.88
N ASN A 137 -7.30 6.03 -6.06
CA ASN A 137 -5.94 6.17 -6.53
C ASN A 137 -5.88 6.32 -8.06
N LEU A 138 -6.66 5.52 -8.79
CA LEU A 138 -6.77 5.60 -10.24
C LEU A 138 -7.20 7.00 -10.72
N LEU A 139 -8.25 7.55 -10.09
CA LEU A 139 -8.90 8.78 -10.53
C LEU A 139 -8.52 10.02 -9.72
N GLY A 140 -7.71 9.86 -8.66
CA GLY A 140 -7.22 10.97 -7.83
C GLY A 140 -8.30 11.60 -6.95
N TYR A 141 -9.11 10.78 -6.28
CA TYR A 141 -10.13 11.26 -5.36
C TYR A 141 -9.51 11.89 -4.11
N ALA A 142 -10.29 12.74 -3.43
CA ALA A 142 -9.91 13.22 -2.11
C ALA A 142 -9.79 12.04 -1.13
N GLY A 143 -8.76 12.07 -0.28
CA GLY A 143 -8.52 11.00 0.70
C GLY A 143 -7.72 9.81 0.17
N ASP A 144 -7.32 9.79 -1.11
CA ASP A 144 -6.38 8.80 -1.66
C ASP A 144 -5.18 8.62 -0.71
N PRO A 145 -4.94 7.41 -0.17
CA PRO A 145 -3.83 7.17 0.75
C PRO A 145 -2.46 7.19 0.07
N TYR A 146 -2.40 7.16 -1.27
CA TYR A 146 -1.19 7.17 -2.06
C TYR A 146 -1.18 8.34 -3.06
N PRO A 147 -1.34 9.61 -2.64
CA PRO A 147 -1.56 10.75 -3.55
C PRO A 147 -0.33 11.08 -4.43
N GLY A 148 0.84 10.59 -4.04
CA GLY A 148 2.12 10.85 -4.69
C GLY A 148 2.50 9.88 -5.81
N GLU A 149 1.73 8.81 -5.99
CA GLU A 149 1.99 7.68 -6.90
C GLU A 149 0.67 7.05 -7.38
N ASN A 150 0.72 6.12 -8.32
CA ASN A 150 -0.39 5.24 -8.63
C ASN A 150 -0.04 3.80 -8.22
N ILE A 151 -0.64 3.35 -7.10
CA ILE A 151 -0.37 2.04 -6.54
C ILE A 151 -0.70 0.91 -7.52
N PHE A 152 -1.61 1.11 -8.47
CA PHE A 152 -1.89 0.09 -9.47
C PHE A 152 -0.68 -0.20 -10.37
N VAL A 153 0.16 0.80 -10.68
CA VAL A 153 1.40 0.58 -11.44
C VAL A 153 2.33 -0.37 -10.68
N HIS A 154 2.45 -0.18 -9.37
CA HIS A 154 3.22 -1.06 -8.47
C HIS A 154 2.65 -2.48 -8.43
N GLU A 155 1.37 -2.62 -8.11
CA GLU A 155 0.74 -3.94 -7.93
C GLU A 155 0.65 -4.71 -9.26
N PHE A 156 0.48 -3.99 -10.38
CA PHE A 156 0.51 -4.59 -11.70
C PHE A 156 1.91 -5.03 -12.10
N ALA A 157 2.97 -4.34 -11.65
CA ALA A 157 4.35 -4.81 -11.82
C ALA A 157 4.59 -6.16 -11.12
N HIS A 158 4.06 -6.34 -9.89
CA HIS A 158 4.05 -7.64 -9.21
C HIS A 158 3.30 -8.70 -10.02
N ALA A 159 2.11 -8.37 -10.52
CA ALA A 159 1.31 -9.29 -11.33
C ALA A 159 2.03 -9.70 -12.63
N ILE A 160 2.60 -8.74 -13.36
CA ILE A 160 3.40 -8.97 -14.57
C ILE A 160 4.54 -9.94 -14.27
N HIS A 161 5.30 -9.68 -13.19
CA HIS A 161 6.42 -10.53 -12.80
C HIS A 161 5.96 -11.95 -12.41
N GLY A 162 5.07 -12.05 -11.43
CA GLY A 162 4.69 -13.33 -10.82
C GLY A 162 3.81 -14.21 -11.69
N THR A 163 3.08 -13.64 -12.66
CA THR A 163 2.04 -14.38 -13.41
C THR A 163 2.16 -14.26 -14.94
N GLY A 164 2.82 -13.23 -15.46
CA GLY A 164 3.09 -13.10 -16.89
C GLY A 164 4.48 -13.61 -17.25
N LEU A 165 5.51 -12.90 -16.77
CA LEU A 165 6.92 -13.20 -17.04
C LEU A 165 7.33 -14.58 -16.53
N SER A 166 6.81 -15.05 -15.39
CA SER A 166 7.03 -16.41 -14.91
C SER A 166 6.63 -17.50 -15.94
N THR A 167 5.77 -17.16 -16.91
CA THR A 167 5.35 -18.03 -18.01
C THR A 167 6.09 -17.73 -19.32
N THR A 168 6.25 -16.45 -19.67
CA THR A 168 6.83 -16.04 -20.97
C THR A 168 8.36 -16.01 -20.99
N ASP A 169 8.99 -15.73 -19.84
CA ASP A 169 10.43 -15.80 -19.62
C ASP A 169 10.75 -16.36 -18.22
N PRO A 170 10.81 -17.69 -18.08
CA PRO A 170 11.12 -18.34 -16.80
C PRO A 170 12.50 -17.99 -16.22
N THR A 171 13.39 -17.34 -16.98
CA THR A 171 14.72 -16.95 -16.48
C THR A 171 14.73 -15.57 -15.81
N PHE A 172 13.66 -14.77 -15.99
CA PHE A 172 13.60 -13.38 -15.53
C PHE A 172 13.83 -13.25 -14.02
N ASP A 173 13.14 -14.04 -13.20
CA ASP A 173 13.25 -13.96 -11.73
C ASP A 173 14.69 -14.21 -11.23
N LYS A 174 15.41 -15.15 -11.86
CA LYS A 174 16.82 -15.40 -11.53
C LYS A 174 17.69 -14.16 -11.78
N ARG A 175 17.46 -13.46 -12.90
CA ARG A 175 18.19 -12.24 -13.27
C ARG A 175 17.82 -11.09 -12.36
N LEU A 176 16.54 -10.96 -12.01
CA LEU A 176 16.04 -9.97 -11.07
C LEU A 176 16.67 -10.14 -9.67
N ARG A 177 16.72 -11.37 -9.13
CA ARG A 177 17.37 -11.65 -7.85
C ARG A 177 18.86 -11.30 -7.87
N ALA A 178 19.56 -11.60 -8.96
CA ALA A 178 20.96 -11.25 -9.10
C ALA A 178 21.17 -9.73 -9.12
N ALA A 179 20.33 -8.99 -9.86
CA ALA A 179 20.37 -7.53 -9.89
C ALA A 179 20.07 -6.93 -8.51
N TYR A 180 19.05 -7.43 -7.82
CA TYR A 180 18.70 -7.01 -6.46
C TYR A 180 19.86 -7.20 -5.48
N GLN A 181 20.48 -8.39 -5.46
CA GLN A 181 21.62 -8.64 -4.57
C GLN A 181 22.79 -7.70 -4.88
N ALA A 182 23.13 -7.52 -6.17
CA ALA A 182 24.20 -6.60 -6.57
C ALA A 182 23.90 -5.13 -6.20
N ALA A 183 22.63 -4.72 -6.25
CA ALA A 183 22.22 -3.38 -5.82
C ALA A 183 22.42 -3.20 -4.30
N LEU A 184 22.03 -4.20 -3.49
CA LEU A 184 22.25 -4.17 -2.05
C LEU A 184 23.74 -4.20 -1.66
N ASP A 185 24.55 -5.02 -2.34
CA ASP A 185 25.99 -5.09 -2.11
C ASP A 185 26.69 -3.74 -2.38
N ARG A 186 26.13 -2.94 -3.30
CA ARG A 186 26.57 -1.57 -3.61
C ARG A 186 25.97 -0.51 -2.68
N GLY A 187 25.14 -0.91 -1.71
CA GLY A 187 24.46 0.00 -0.78
C GLY A 187 23.32 0.80 -1.40
N LEU A 188 22.84 0.42 -2.58
CA LEU A 188 21.66 1.04 -3.20
C LEU A 188 20.40 0.68 -2.43
N TRP A 189 19.38 1.53 -2.53
CA TRP A 189 18.05 1.33 -1.93
C TRP A 189 18.06 1.17 -0.41
N LYS A 190 19.17 1.52 0.25
CA LYS A 190 19.29 1.40 1.70
C LYS A 190 18.15 2.15 2.40
N ASN A 191 17.52 1.47 3.34
CA ASN A 191 16.38 1.95 4.12
C ASN A 191 15.12 2.30 3.30
N THR A 192 15.02 1.89 2.04
CA THR A 192 13.80 2.07 1.23
C THR A 192 12.96 0.80 1.16
N TYR A 193 11.72 0.92 0.68
CA TYR A 193 10.82 -0.20 0.46
C TYR A 193 11.35 -1.16 -0.61
N ALA A 194 12.01 -0.63 -1.66
CA ALA A 194 12.68 -1.41 -2.68
C ALA A 194 13.72 -2.39 -2.12
N ALA A 195 14.36 -2.10 -0.97
CA ALA A 195 15.30 -3.01 -0.33
C ALA A 195 14.63 -4.16 0.45
N THR A 196 13.31 -4.19 0.58
CA THR A 196 12.59 -5.21 1.39
C THR A 196 12.79 -6.63 0.83
N ASN A 197 12.65 -6.79 -0.49
CA ASN A 197 12.92 -8.03 -1.21
C ASN A 197 12.98 -7.75 -2.73
N HIS A 198 13.48 -8.72 -3.52
CA HIS A 198 13.59 -8.61 -4.98
C HIS A 198 12.27 -8.29 -5.72
N SER A 199 11.10 -8.65 -5.18
CA SER A 199 9.80 -8.35 -5.80
C SER A 199 9.44 -6.87 -5.60
N GLU A 200 9.64 -6.32 -4.39
CA GLU A 200 9.45 -4.87 -4.14
C GLU A 200 10.48 -4.05 -4.91
N TYR A 201 11.73 -4.51 -4.98
CA TYR A 201 12.77 -3.93 -5.84
C TYR A 201 12.32 -3.81 -7.29
N TRP A 202 11.66 -4.85 -7.82
CA TRP A 202 11.06 -4.80 -9.15
C TRP A 202 9.95 -3.77 -9.24
N ALA A 203 8.93 -3.85 -8.37
CA ALA A 203 7.76 -2.99 -8.46
C ALA A 203 8.08 -1.50 -8.30
N GLU A 204 8.94 -1.15 -7.35
CA GLU A 204 9.48 0.21 -7.16
C GLU A 204 10.29 0.69 -8.37
N GLY A 205 11.09 -0.22 -8.95
CA GLY A 205 11.81 0.03 -10.21
C GLY A 205 10.88 0.33 -11.37
N VAL A 206 9.79 -0.42 -11.51
CA VAL A 206 8.78 -0.19 -12.55
C VAL A 206 8.06 1.14 -12.36
N GLN A 207 7.70 1.51 -11.12
CA GLN A 207 7.16 2.84 -10.85
C GLN A 207 8.15 3.93 -11.24
N CYS A 208 9.44 3.78 -10.90
CA CYS A 208 10.47 4.72 -11.37
C CYS A 208 10.53 4.75 -12.90
N TRP A 209 10.49 3.60 -13.57
CA TRP A 209 10.54 3.49 -15.04
C TRP A 209 9.40 4.24 -15.73
N PHE A 210 8.25 4.37 -15.08
CA PHE A 210 7.10 5.13 -15.57
C PHE A 210 6.95 6.53 -14.93
N ASP A 211 7.96 7.02 -14.21
CA ASP A 211 7.97 8.31 -13.47
C ASP A 211 6.86 8.47 -12.43
N ASP A 212 6.45 7.36 -11.80
CA ASP A 212 5.33 7.27 -10.86
C ASP A 212 5.73 6.99 -9.41
N ASN A 213 7.02 6.76 -9.11
CA ASN A 213 7.38 6.40 -7.74
C ASN A 213 7.11 7.55 -6.75
N ALA A 214 6.76 7.21 -5.51
CA ALA A 214 6.37 8.14 -4.47
C ALA A 214 7.48 9.15 -4.11
N PRO A 215 7.12 10.36 -3.64
CA PRO A 215 8.07 11.32 -3.11
C PRO A 215 8.94 10.74 -1.99
N PRO A 216 10.16 11.27 -1.77
CA PRO A 216 11.01 10.82 -0.68
C PRO A 216 10.28 10.90 0.66
N ASP A 217 10.31 9.81 1.42
CA ASP A 217 9.71 9.68 2.75
C ASP A 217 10.45 8.59 3.55
N ALA A 218 9.85 8.03 4.60
CA ALA A 218 10.48 6.98 5.41
C ALA A 218 10.62 5.63 4.68
N LEU A 219 10.05 5.49 3.47
CA LEU A 219 10.06 4.29 2.65
C LEU A 219 10.68 4.55 1.27
N HIS A 220 10.78 5.79 0.79
CA HIS A 220 11.25 6.12 -0.56
C HIS A 220 12.42 7.10 -0.52
N ASN A 221 13.27 7.06 -1.56
CA ASN A 221 14.37 8.00 -1.73
C ASN A 221 14.13 8.95 -2.92
N GLU A 222 15.16 9.68 -3.34
CA GLU A 222 15.07 10.64 -4.44
C GLU A 222 14.91 10.02 -5.84
N VAL A 223 15.08 8.70 -5.99
CA VAL A 223 15.04 7.99 -7.26
C VAL A 223 13.59 7.71 -7.62
N ARG A 224 13.01 8.57 -8.47
CA ARG A 224 11.58 8.53 -8.79
C ARG A 224 11.22 8.49 -10.26
N THR A 225 12.19 8.75 -11.11
CA THR A 225 11.99 8.86 -12.56
C THR A 225 12.89 7.89 -13.28
N ARG A 226 12.53 7.54 -14.51
CA ARG A 226 13.30 6.65 -15.38
C ARG A 226 14.73 7.14 -15.49
N LYS A 227 14.89 8.45 -15.69
CA LYS A 227 16.21 9.07 -15.77
C LYS A 227 17.02 8.80 -14.50
N LYS A 228 16.45 9.10 -13.33
CA LYS A 228 17.15 8.88 -12.05
C LYS A 228 17.44 7.39 -11.81
N LEU A 229 16.51 6.49 -12.19
CA LEU A 229 16.71 5.04 -12.10
C LEU A 229 17.87 4.59 -12.99
N THR A 230 17.92 5.02 -14.25
CA THR A 230 19.01 4.68 -15.18
C THR A 230 20.37 5.14 -14.64
N ASP A 231 20.43 6.32 -14.03
CA ASP A 231 21.68 6.85 -13.46
C ASP A 231 22.07 6.13 -12.15
N TYR A 232 21.08 5.80 -11.29
CA TYR A 232 21.30 5.24 -9.96
C TYR A 232 21.51 3.72 -9.96
N ASP A 233 20.62 2.99 -10.66
CA ASP A 233 20.58 1.54 -10.75
C ASP A 233 20.37 1.09 -12.21
N PRO A 234 21.43 1.15 -13.04
CA PRO A 234 21.34 0.80 -14.45
C PRO A 234 20.97 -0.67 -14.70
N ALA A 235 21.20 -1.57 -13.73
CA ALA A 235 20.84 -2.98 -13.85
C ALA A 235 19.31 -3.18 -13.76
N LEU A 236 18.66 -2.53 -12.79
CA LEU A 236 17.20 -2.52 -12.70
C LEU A 236 16.55 -1.80 -13.89
N ALA A 237 17.13 -0.68 -14.32
CA ALA A 237 16.69 0.06 -15.51
C ALA A 237 16.73 -0.83 -16.76
N ALA A 238 17.77 -1.65 -16.93
CA ALA A 238 17.89 -2.57 -18.05
C ALA A 238 16.80 -3.65 -18.05
N LEU A 239 16.46 -4.21 -16.88
CA LEU A 239 15.34 -5.16 -16.76
C LEU A 239 14.00 -4.50 -17.11
N CYS A 240 13.77 -3.27 -16.66
CA CYS A 240 12.56 -2.52 -17.02
C CYS A 240 12.49 -2.26 -18.54
N LYS A 241 13.61 -1.83 -19.14
CA LYS A 241 13.72 -1.60 -20.59
C LYS A 241 13.47 -2.86 -21.41
N GLU A 242 13.95 -4.01 -20.95
CA GLU A 242 13.71 -5.29 -21.61
C GLU A 242 12.22 -5.64 -21.64
N VAL A 243 11.50 -5.42 -20.52
CA VAL A 243 10.09 -5.78 -20.41
C VAL A 243 9.19 -4.77 -21.13
N PHE A 244 9.40 -3.47 -20.90
CA PHE A 244 8.50 -2.40 -21.31
C PHE A 244 8.97 -1.61 -22.54
N GLY A 245 10.19 -1.87 -23.01
CA GLY A 245 10.83 -1.04 -24.04
C GLY A 245 11.17 0.37 -23.54
N ASP A 246 11.66 1.21 -24.46
CA ASP A 246 12.12 2.57 -24.16
C ASP A 246 11.15 3.66 -24.66
N LYS A 247 9.85 3.38 -24.55
CA LYS A 247 8.80 4.28 -25.06
C LYS A 247 8.71 5.56 -24.24
N ASP A 248 8.22 6.63 -24.85
CA ASP A 248 8.11 7.96 -24.23
C ASP A 248 7.04 8.04 -23.13
N TRP A 249 6.09 7.11 -23.10
CA TRP A 249 5.02 7.14 -22.11
C TRP A 249 5.55 7.12 -20.67
N ARG A 250 5.03 8.04 -19.87
CA ARG A 250 5.21 8.15 -18.42
C ARG A 250 3.84 8.32 -17.79
N TYR A 251 3.62 7.69 -16.66
CA TYR A 251 2.38 7.84 -15.95
C TYR A 251 2.24 9.30 -15.48
N GLN A 252 1.02 9.81 -15.61
CA GLN A 252 0.59 11.06 -15.00
C GLN A 252 -0.81 10.83 -14.45
N ARG A 253 -1.19 11.50 -13.37
CA ARG A 253 -2.59 11.44 -12.90
C ARG A 253 -3.55 12.05 -13.94
N PRO A 254 -4.80 11.58 -14.04
CA PRO A 254 -5.76 12.07 -15.04
C PRO A 254 -5.84 13.59 -15.17
N ALA A 255 -5.84 14.32 -14.05
CA ALA A 255 -5.93 15.78 -14.03
C ALA A 255 -4.73 16.52 -14.68
N LYS A 256 -3.61 15.83 -14.94
CA LYS A 256 -2.40 16.40 -15.56
C LYS A 256 -2.21 15.97 -17.01
N ARG A 257 -3.02 15.03 -17.50
CA ARG A 257 -2.87 14.43 -18.84
C ARG A 257 -3.44 15.33 -19.93
N LYS A 258 -2.95 15.10 -21.15
CA LYS A 258 -3.51 15.71 -22.36
C LYS A 258 -4.89 15.11 -22.68
N PRO A 259 -5.73 15.81 -23.46
CA PRO A 259 -7.04 15.30 -23.88
C PRO A 259 -7.00 13.95 -24.60
N GLU A 260 -5.94 13.67 -25.37
CA GLU A 260 -5.76 12.39 -26.07
C GLU A 260 -5.63 11.18 -25.14
N ASP A 261 -5.06 11.38 -23.95
CA ASP A 261 -4.83 10.37 -22.92
C ASP A 261 -5.96 10.32 -21.87
N THR A 262 -7.07 11.03 -22.12
CA THR A 262 -8.24 11.09 -21.24
C THR A 262 -9.55 10.83 -21.97
N LYS A 263 -9.50 10.35 -23.23
CA LYS A 263 -10.70 10.03 -24.03
C LYS A 263 -11.61 9.01 -23.34
N HIS A 264 -11.04 8.01 -22.67
CA HIS A 264 -11.77 7.00 -21.90
C HIS A 264 -12.40 7.54 -20.61
N LEU A 265 -12.06 8.77 -20.23
CA LEU A 265 -12.64 9.51 -19.10
C LEU A 265 -13.68 10.54 -19.54
N ALA A 266 -14.21 10.43 -20.76
CA ALA A 266 -15.26 11.32 -21.25
C ALA A 266 -16.45 11.36 -20.26
N GLY A 267 -16.86 12.58 -19.89
CA GLY A 267 -17.95 12.81 -18.93
C GLY A 267 -17.59 12.62 -17.46
N TYR A 268 -16.34 12.27 -17.11
CA TYR A 268 -15.89 12.23 -15.72
C TYR A 268 -15.79 13.64 -15.14
N ASP A 269 -16.46 13.88 -14.00
CA ASP A 269 -16.38 15.13 -13.24
C ASP A 269 -15.69 14.89 -11.89
N PRO A 270 -14.41 15.30 -11.72
CA PRO A 270 -13.68 15.06 -10.47
C PRO A 270 -14.28 15.79 -9.27
N LYS A 271 -15.15 16.79 -9.47
CA LYS A 271 -15.85 17.48 -8.37
C LYS A 271 -16.97 16.64 -7.76
N ARG A 272 -17.43 15.61 -8.46
CA ARG A 272 -18.45 14.66 -8.00
C ARG A 272 -17.84 13.37 -7.45
N ALA A 273 -16.53 13.23 -7.49
CA ALA A 273 -15.84 12.08 -6.95
C ALA A 273 -16.11 11.92 -5.44
N PRO A 274 -16.34 10.70 -4.95
CA PRO A 274 -16.42 10.45 -3.52
C PRO A 274 -15.08 10.74 -2.84
N ARG A 275 -15.10 10.88 -1.52
CA ARG A 275 -13.90 10.89 -0.70
C ARG A 275 -13.61 9.47 -0.21
N PHE A 276 -12.36 9.01 -0.30
CA PHE A 276 -11.95 7.79 0.37
C PHE A 276 -11.76 8.02 1.86
N GLU A 277 -12.27 7.09 2.66
CA GLU A 277 -12.08 7.06 4.11
C GLU A 277 -11.75 5.65 4.55
N TRP A 278 -10.75 5.51 5.43
CA TRP A 278 -10.43 4.23 6.03
C TRP A 278 -11.61 3.71 6.84
N ARG A 279 -11.75 2.38 6.90
CA ARG A 279 -12.83 1.72 7.63
C ARG A 279 -12.83 2.19 9.07
N ASP A 280 -13.92 2.83 9.49
CA ASP A 280 -14.16 3.06 10.90
C ASP A 280 -14.47 1.72 11.59
N ALA A 281 -13.82 1.49 12.72
CA ALA A 281 -13.85 0.22 13.41
C ALA A 281 -14.00 0.45 14.91
N PRO A 282 -15.01 -0.17 15.56
CA PRO A 282 -15.27 0.02 16.99
C PRO A 282 -14.01 -0.16 17.83
N LEU A 283 -13.88 0.64 18.88
CA LEU A 283 -12.80 0.49 19.85
C LEU A 283 -13.04 -0.79 20.66
N GLY A 284 -12.25 -1.82 20.41
CA GLY A 284 -12.25 -3.03 21.22
C GLY A 284 -11.70 -2.76 22.62
N ALA A 285 -11.89 -3.70 23.55
CA ALA A 285 -11.36 -3.55 24.92
C ALA A 285 -9.83 -3.52 24.99
N ARG A 286 -9.16 -4.28 24.11
CA ARG A 286 -7.70 -4.43 24.05
C ARG A 286 -7.20 -4.39 22.61
N PRO A 287 -7.29 -3.25 21.94
CA PRO A 287 -6.83 -3.14 20.57
C PRO A 287 -5.31 -3.24 20.54
N ARG A 288 -4.76 -3.69 19.41
CA ARG A 288 -3.33 -3.82 19.15
C ARG A 288 -2.90 -2.92 18.01
N ALA A 289 -1.67 -2.43 18.08
CA ALA A 289 -1.05 -1.71 16.99
C ALA A 289 0.40 -2.16 16.80
N THR A 290 0.81 -2.28 15.56
CA THR A 290 2.21 -2.51 15.17
C THR A 290 2.84 -1.17 14.82
N LEU A 291 3.96 -0.84 15.47
CA LEU A 291 4.81 0.29 15.13
C LEU A 291 5.97 -0.23 14.29
N GLN A 292 6.01 0.18 13.03
CA GLN A 292 7.07 -0.19 12.09
C GLN A 292 8.15 0.88 12.10
N THR A 293 9.39 0.49 12.39
CA THR A 293 10.52 1.43 12.50
C THR A 293 11.70 0.99 11.64
N GLU A 294 12.69 1.87 11.48
CA GLU A 294 13.94 1.55 10.80
C GLU A 294 14.77 0.46 11.53
N LEU A 295 14.58 0.30 12.84
CA LEU A 295 15.29 -0.69 13.66
C LEU A 295 14.51 -1.98 13.92
N GLY A 296 13.34 -2.12 13.29
CA GLY A 296 12.43 -3.26 13.44
C GLY A 296 11.04 -2.86 13.87
N ASP A 297 10.15 -3.85 13.90
CA ASP A 297 8.73 -3.66 14.25
C ASP A 297 8.49 -4.12 15.70
N PHE A 298 7.61 -3.43 16.42
CA PHE A 298 7.14 -3.86 17.73
C PHE A 298 5.63 -3.67 17.87
N ASP A 299 4.99 -4.52 18.68
CA ASP A 299 3.54 -4.48 18.88
C ASP A 299 3.20 -3.96 20.27
N VAL A 300 2.16 -3.15 20.33
CA VAL A 300 1.54 -2.69 21.58
C VAL A 300 0.13 -3.24 21.70
N GLU A 301 -0.26 -3.63 22.92
CA GLU A 301 -1.65 -3.88 23.32
C GLU A 301 -2.10 -2.70 24.17
N LEU A 302 -3.17 -2.03 23.73
CA LEU A 302 -3.73 -0.88 24.42
C LEU A 302 -4.78 -1.32 25.43
N ASP A 303 -5.00 -0.51 26.46
CA ASP A 303 -6.05 -0.71 27.46
C ASP A 303 -7.15 0.34 27.29
N ALA A 304 -8.07 0.07 26.36
CA ALA A 304 -9.20 0.95 26.11
C ALA A 304 -10.26 0.90 27.22
N ARG A 305 -10.16 -0.02 28.20
CA ARG A 305 -11.03 -0.02 29.37
C ARG A 305 -10.53 0.97 30.42
N ALA A 306 -9.23 0.97 30.67
CA ALA A 306 -8.62 1.85 31.65
C ALA A 306 -8.44 3.29 31.13
N ALA A 307 -8.13 3.46 29.84
CA ALA A 307 -7.86 4.76 29.22
C ALA A 307 -8.50 4.88 27.82
N PRO A 308 -9.85 4.88 27.72
CA PRO A 308 -10.56 4.86 26.44
C PRO A 308 -10.21 6.05 25.53
N GLU A 309 -10.14 7.28 26.07
CA GLU A 309 -9.86 8.48 25.30
C GLU A 309 -8.43 8.49 24.75
N ALA A 310 -7.47 8.00 25.53
CA ALA A 310 -6.07 7.91 25.11
C ALA A 310 -5.86 6.84 24.03
N ALA A 311 -6.45 5.65 24.21
CA ALA A 311 -6.41 4.60 23.20
C ALA A 311 -7.11 5.03 21.90
N ALA A 312 -8.28 5.68 21.99
CA ALA A 312 -9.02 6.19 20.84
C ALA A 312 -8.22 7.26 20.09
N LEU A 313 -7.61 8.21 20.81
CA LEU A 313 -6.80 9.28 20.20
C LEU A 313 -5.60 8.70 19.47
N PHE A 314 -4.83 7.81 20.11
CA PHE A 314 -3.68 7.16 19.49
C PHE A 314 -4.07 6.41 18.20
N LEU A 315 -5.13 5.60 18.26
CA LEU A 315 -5.59 4.82 17.10
C LEU A 315 -6.16 5.71 15.99
N LYS A 316 -6.85 6.81 16.33
CA LYS A 316 -7.33 7.78 15.35
C LYS A 316 -6.16 8.42 14.59
N ILE A 317 -5.14 8.88 15.32
CA ILE A 317 -3.94 9.47 14.72
C ILE A 317 -3.24 8.45 13.82
N ALA A 318 -3.09 7.20 14.28
CA ALA A 318 -2.54 6.13 13.46
C ALA A 318 -3.38 5.87 12.19
N LEU A 319 -4.71 5.79 12.32
CA LEU A 319 -5.64 5.59 11.20
C LEU A 319 -5.49 6.69 10.14
N GLU A 320 -5.39 7.94 10.58
CA GLU A 320 -5.22 9.14 9.73
C GLU A 320 -3.78 9.35 9.23
N GLY A 321 -2.86 8.42 9.53
CA GLY A 321 -1.47 8.46 9.09
C GLY A 321 -0.61 9.49 9.83
N GLY A 322 -1.06 10.00 10.97
CA GLY A 322 -0.36 11.01 11.75
C GLY A 322 0.98 10.53 12.31
N TYR A 323 1.18 9.22 12.48
CA TYR A 323 2.49 8.66 12.86
C TYR A 323 3.31 8.12 11.68
N HIS A 324 2.79 8.18 10.45
CA HIS A 324 3.52 7.71 9.27
C HIS A 324 4.63 8.68 8.90
N SER A 325 5.77 8.16 8.47
CA SER A 325 6.97 8.95 8.14
C SER A 325 7.34 9.95 9.25
N GLY A 326 7.10 9.55 10.50
CA GLY A 326 7.48 10.29 11.70
C GLY A 326 8.84 9.82 12.21
N ALA A 327 9.16 10.17 13.45
CA ALA A 327 10.36 9.68 14.11
C ALA A 327 10.14 9.54 15.62
N PHE A 328 10.88 8.62 16.22
CA PHE A 328 11.25 8.77 17.62
C PHE A 328 12.32 9.85 17.70
N ASP A 329 11.96 10.98 18.30
CA ASP A 329 12.73 12.23 18.33
C ASP A 329 13.25 12.59 19.74
N ARG A 330 12.71 11.94 20.77
CA ARG A 330 13.03 12.18 22.17
C ARG A 330 13.43 10.89 22.86
N ALA A 331 14.42 10.97 23.74
CA ALA A 331 14.72 9.89 24.65
C ALA A 331 15.28 10.43 25.98
N THR A 332 15.07 9.68 27.05
CA THR A 332 15.75 9.87 28.33
C THR A 332 16.41 8.57 28.68
N ARG A 333 17.72 8.59 28.98
CA ARG A 333 18.50 7.40 29.30
C ARG A 333 19.07 7.49 30.71
N THR A 334 18.87 6.44 31.49
CA THR A 334 19.39 6.28 32.85
C THR A 334 20.08 4.93 33.00
N GLY A 335 21.14 4.87 33.80
CA GLY A 335 21.93 3.64 34.00
C GLY A 335 22.97 3.39 32.90
N GLN A 336 23.91 2.49 33.18
CA GLN A 336 25.09 2.25 32.33
C GLN A 336 24.90 1.08 31.35
N ALA A 337 24.28 -0.04 31.78
CA ALA A 337 23.87 -1.16 30.92
C ALA A 337 23.04 -2.23 31.68
N PRO A 338 21.94 -2.78 31.12
CA PRO A 338 21.19 -2.21 30.01
C PRO A 338 20.58 -0.86 30.40
N PRO A 339 20.56 0.13 29.49
CA PRO A 339 19.97 1.43 29.80
C PRO A 339 18.46 1.31 30.05
N THR A 340 17.96 2.08 31.01
CA THR A 340 16.52 2.29 31.24
C THR A 340 16.14 3.72 30.85
N GLY A 341 14.84 4.00 30.76
CA GLY A 341 14.30 5.34 30.56
C GLY A 341 13.13 5.37 29.59
N THR A 342 13.12 6.32 28.64
CA THR A 342 12.01 6.50 27.70
C THR A 342 12.48 6.79 26.28
N ILE A 343 11.65 6.39 25.33
CA ILE A 343 11.68 6.89 23.94
C ILE A 343 10.34 7.54 23.63
N GLY A 344 10.34 8.63 22.86
CA GLY A 344 9.14 9.39 22.56
C GLY A 344 9.05 9.76 21.09
N ALA A 345 7.81 9.84 20.61
CA ALA A 345 7.47 10.26 19.25
C ALA A 345 6.25 11.20 19.29
N SER A 346 6.08 11.94 18.20
CA SER A 346 4.95 12.86 18.00
C SER A 346 4.31 12.61 16.64
N PRO A 347 3.06 13.04 16.42
CA PRO A 347 2.53 13.04 15.07
C PRO A 347 3.37 13.93 14.14
N ASN A 348 3.40 13.58 12.85
CA ASN A 348 4.09 14.35 11.83
C ASN A 348 3.46 15.73 11.64
N ALA A 349 4.27 16.67 11.12
CA ALA A 349 3.88 18.06 10.95
C ALA A 349 2.64 18.22 10.05
N ALA A 350 2.53 17.42 8.97
CA ALA A 350 1.42 17.50 8.03
C ALA A 350 0.07 17.13 8.68
N TRP A 351 0.06 16.16 9.60
CA TRP A 351 -1.12 15.82 10.38
C TRP A 351 -1.45 16.90 11.40
N ILE A 352 -0.45 17.42 12.12
CA ILE A 352 -0.64 18.51 13.10
C ILE A 352 -1.24 19.75 12.41
N GLU A 353 -0.68 20.18 11.28
CA GLU A 353 -1.15 21.34 10.53
C GLU A 353 -2.60 21.15 10.06
N ARG A 354 -2.91 19.99 9.47
CA ARG A 354 -4.25 19.67 8.96
C ARG A 354 -5.31 19.64 10.06
N THR A 355 -4.94 19.24 11.27
CA THR A 355 -5.86 19.06 12.41
C THR A 355 -5.87 20.23 13.37
N ALA A 356 -5.02 21.24 13.19
CA ALA A 356 -4.86 22.37 14.12
C ALA A 356 -6.15 23.16 14.38
N LYS A 357 -7.09 23.18 13.42
CA LYS A 357 -8.40 23.86 13.54
C LYS A 357 -9.53 22.96 14.05
N GLY A 358 -9.25 21.68 14.28
CA GLY A 358 -10.21 20.70 14.76
C GLY A 358 -10.46 20.79 16.27
N PRO A 359 -11.45 20.03 16.79
CA PRO A 359 -11.67 19.91 18.21
C PRO A 359 -10.43 19.34 18.90
N LYS A 360 -9.98 19.99 19.97
CA LYS A 360 -8.88 19.50 20.81
C LYS A 360 -9.41 18.40 21.73
N VAL A 361 -8.68 17.29 21.80
CA VAL A 361 -8.96 16.22 22.77
C VAL A 361 -8.10 16.48 24.00
N GLU A 362 -8.76 16.79 25.11
CA GLU A 362 -8.10 16.90 26.42
C GLU A 362 -8.17 15.56 27.14
N LEU A 363 -7.01 15.01 27.47
CA LEU A 363 -6.92 13.75 28.21
C LEU A 363 -7.07 14.04 29.71
N ALA A 364 -7.89 13.26 30.41
CA ALA A 364 -7.99 13.33 31.87
C ALA A 364 -6.67 12.91 32.53
N ALA A 365 -6.46 13.37 33.77
CA ALA A 365 -5.32 12.94 34.55
C ALA A 365 -5.42 11.47 34.96
N SER A 366 -4.32 10.73 34.81
CA SER A 366 -4.21 9.35 35.26
C SER A 366 -3.46 9.27 36.59
N LYS A 367 -3.93 8.39 37.47
CA LYS A 367 -3.23 8.00 38.71
C LYS A 367 -2.33 6.77 38.49
N GLU A 368 -2.46 6.12 37.34
CA GLU A 368 -1.68 4.92 37.00
C GLU A 368 -0.22 5.29 36.81
N LYS A 369 0.66 4.49 37.41
CA LYS A 369 2.10 4.67 37.28
C LYS A 369 2.63 3.82 36.13
N PRO A 370 3.40 4.39 35.20
CA PRO A 370 4.07 3.62 34.16
C PRO A 370 5.00 2.56 34.76
N ALA A 371 5.04 1.39 34.13
CA ALA A 371 6.00 0.32 34.36
C ALA A 371 6.82 0.05 33.08
N ASP A 372 7.77 -0.88 33.15
CA ASP A 372 8.51 -1.33 31.96
C ASP A 372 7.57 -1.73 30.82
N GLY A 373 7.90 -1.31 29.60
CA GLY A 373 7.12 -1.54 28.39
C GLY A 373 5.83 -0.72 28.28
N THR A 374 5.49 0.12 29.25
CA THR A 374 4.27 0.96 29.18
C THR A 374 4.35 1.92 28.00
N ILE A 375 3.24 2.10 27.27
CA ILE A 375 3.05 3.23 26.35
C ILE A 375 2.07 4.22 26.97
N ALA A 376 2.43 5.51 26.94
CA ALA A 376 1.64 6.58 27.53
C ALA A 376 1.56 7.81 26.63
N LEU A 377 0.41 8.48 26.59
CA LEU A 377 0.28 9.77 25.90
C LEU A 377 0.77 10.89 26.81
N VAL A 378 1.44 11.88 26.24
CA VAL A 378 1.90 13.08 26.95
C VAL A 378 0.75 14.10 27.00
N ARG A 379 0.43 14.60 28.20
CA ARG A 379 -0.59 15.63 28.44
C ARG A 379 0.03 17.03 28.44
N GLY A 380 -0.76 18.03 28.04
CA GLY A 380 -0.39 19.45 28.15
C GLY A 380 0.72 19.91 27.19
N GLY A 381 1.20 19.05 26.30
CA GLY A 381 2.18 19.38 25.27
C GLY A 381 1.58 20.14 24.09
N THR A 382 2.45 20.72 23.26
CA THR A 382 2.07 21.43 22.03
C THR A 382 1.70 20.48 20.88
N ALA A 383 2.10 19.21 20.96
CA ALA A 383 1.81 18.18 19.98
C ALA A 383 0.75 17.21 20.52
N PRO A 384 -0.53 17.33 20.10
CA PRO A 384 -1.57 16.39 20.52
C PRO A 384 -1.20 14.96 20.10
N GLY A 385 -1.36 13.99 21.00
CA GLY A 385 -1.03 12.59 20.71
C GLY A 385 0.46 12.26 20.66
N ALA A 386 1.33 13.16 21.13
CA ALA A 386 2.70 12.78 21.49
C ALA A 386 2.66 11.63 22.52
N PHE A 387 3.52 10.64 22.35
CA PHE A 387 3.57 9.46 23.22
C PHE A 387 5.00 9.13 23.62
N VAL A 388 5.11 8.37 24.72
CA VAL A 388 6.35 7.81 25.22
C VAL A 388 6.19 6.32 25.48
N VAL A 389 7.27 5.57 25.28
CA VAL A 389 7.40 4.16 25.65
C VAL A 389 8.47 4.05 26.73
N PHE A 390 8.15 3.37 27.82
CA PHE A 390 9.03 3.15 28.96
C PHE A 390 9.87 1.88 28.76
N VAL A 391 11.16 1.97 29.10
CA VAL A 391 12.12 0.86 29.03
C VAL A 391 12.76 0.71 30.40
N GLY A 392 12.55 -0.43 31.05
CA GLY A 392 12.97 -0.69 32.42
C GLY A 392 12.30 0.23 33.44
N VAL A 393 13.07 0.63 34.45
CA VAL A 393 12.56 1.45 35.57
C VAL A 393 12.32 2.88 35.07
N PRO A 394 11.11 3.45 35.29
CA PRO A 394 10.82 4.84 34.97
C PRO A 394 11.84 5.79 35.62
N PRO A 395 12.26 6.87 34.92
CA PRO A 395 13.24 7.80 35.45
C PRO A 395 12.71 8.50 36.72
N ALA A 396 13.57 8.62 37.74
CA ALA A 396 13.20 9.16 39.06
C ALA A 396 12.69 10.61 39.03
N GLY A 397 13.05 11.38 38.00
CA GLY A 397 12.55 12.75 37.77
C GLY A 397 11.16 12.82 37.10
N GLY A 398 10.53 11.68 36.83
CA GLY A 398 9.28 11.59 36.07
C GLY A 398 9.46 11.84 34.58
N THR A 399 8.41 11.61 33.80
CA THR A 399 8.39 11.78 32.33
C THR A 399 7.49 12.95 31.91
N GLY A 400 7.24 13.88 32.83
CA GLY A 400 6.14 14.82 32.73
C GLY A 400 4.80 14.14 32.98
N ASP A 401 3.75 14.85 32.60
CA ASP A 401 2.37 14.49 32.86
C ASP A 401 1.85 13.55 31.77
N VAL A 402 1.68 12.27 32.08
CA VAL A 402 1.37 11.22 31.10
C VAL A 402 0.12 10.42 31.46
N VAL A 403 -0.50 9.83 30.45
CA VAL A 403 -1.66 8.93 30.58
C VAL A 403 -1.28 7.56 30.02
N PRO A 404 -0.91 6.58 30.88
CA PRO A 404 -0.69 5.20 30.45
C PRO A 404 -1.94 4.65 29.76
N PHE A 405 -1.77 4.05 28.59
CA PHE A 405 -2.88 3.51 27.80
C PHE A 405 -2.58 2.18 27.13
N GLY A 406 -1.46 1.52 27.49
CA GLY A 406 -1.11 0.23 26.93
C GLY A 406 0.29 -0.22 27.32
N LYS A 407 0.73 -1.32 26.69
CA LYS A 407 2.06 -1.87 26.87
C LYS A 407 2.60 -2.53 25.60
N VAL A 408 3.91 -2.59 25.48
CA VAL A 408 4.61 -3.41 24.49
C VAL A 408 4.36 -4.89 24.80
N VAL A 409 3.92 -5.64 23.80
CA VAL A 409 3.63 -7.08 23.91
C VAL A 409 4.51 -7.95 22.99
N LYS A 410 5.20 -7.33 22.03
CA LYS A 410 6.19 -7.98 21.15
C LYS A 410 7.25 -6.96 20.74
N GLY A 411 8.50 -7.39 20.59
CA GLY A 411 9.60 -6.53 20.12
C GLY A 411 10.24 -5.67 21.21
N ALA A 412 10.27 -6.15 22.45
CA ALA A 412 10.95 -5.44 23.55
C ALA A 412 12.45 -5.19 23.26
N ASP A 413 13.10 -6.08 22.51
CA ASP A 413 14.48 -5.90 22.04
C ASP A 413 14.60 -4.75 21.03
N VAL A 414 13.58 -4.53 20.19
CA VAL A 414 13.51 -3.38 19.27
C VAL A 414 13.38 -2.08 20.05
N VAL A 415 12.52 -2.04 21.06
CA VAL A 415 12.37 -0.87 21.94
C VAL A 415 13.67 -0.58 22.71
N ALA A 416 14.38 -1.61 23.17
CA ALA A 416 15.69 -1.44 23.79
C ALA A 416 16.74 -0.91 22.79
N LYS A 417 16.75 -1.39 21.53
CA LYS A 417 17.61 -0.86 20.46
C LYS A 417 17.31 0.60 20.15
N LEU A 418 16.04 1.00 20.14
CA LEU A 418 15.62 2.40 19.97
C LEU A 418 16.20 3.27 21.09
N LEU A 419 16.09 2.85 22.35
CA LEU A 419 16.70 3.59 23.46
C LEU A 419 18.23 3.63 23.34
N ALA A 420 18.87 2.53 22.94
CA ALA A 420 20.31 2.46 22.77
C ALA A 420 20.85 3.30 21.60
N ALA A 421 19.99 3.69 20.65
CA ALA A 421 20.32 4.59 19.55
C ALA A 421 20.35 6.07 19.97
N GLU A 422 19.88 6.41 21.18
CA GLU A 422 19.95 7.76 21.73
C GLU A 422 21.40 8.27 21.80
N ARG A 423 21.61 9.52 21.37
CA ARG A 423 22.88 10.25 21.49
C ARG A 423 22.59 11.68 21.95
N ASP A 424 23.21 12.12 23.04
CA ASP A 424 23.09 13.47 23.59
C ASP A 424 21.64 13.95 23.83
N GLY A 425 20.79 13.06 24.34
CA GLY A 425 19.37 13.27 24.60
C GLY A 425 18.49 13.28 23.35
N LYS A 426 19.06 13.01 22.18
CA LYS A 426 18.35 13.00 20.90
C LYS A 426 18.24 11.59 20.35
N LEU A 427 17.10 11.30 19.76
CA LEU A 427 16.86 10.11 18.97
C LEU A 427 16.46 10.56 17.57
N ASN A 428 16.91 9.85 16.55
CA ASN A 428 16.47 10.09 15.18
C ASN A 428 16.31 8.74 14.50
N VAL A 429 15.26 8.02 14.92
CA VAL A 429 14.89 6.75 14.31
C VAL A 429 13.53 6.88 13.67
N GLY A 430 13.48 6.66 12.37
CA GLY A 430 12.26 6.81 11.58
C GLY A 430 11.17 5.83 12.01
N VAL A 431 9.95 6.37 12.15
CA VAL A 431 8.72 5.59 12.21
C VAL A 431 8.17 5.53 10.80
N ARG A 432 8.13 4.32 10.22
CA ARG A 432 7.57 4.09 8.90
C ARG A 432 6.05 4.24 8.97
N ARG A 433 5.40 3.40 9.79
CA ARG A 433 3.94 3.36 9.93
C ARG A 433 3.52 2.87 11.32
N VAL A 434 2.30 3.23 11.72
CA VAL A 434 1.63 2.66 12.90
C VAL A 434 0.28 2.13 12.43
N ILE A 435 0.07 0.82 12.55
CA ILE A 435 -1.09 0.15 11.94
C ILE A 435 -1.82 -0.66 13.02
N ARG A 436 -3.14 -0.52 13.09
CA ARG A 436 -3.99 -1.35 13.96
C ARG A 436 -3.90 -2.82 13.51
N ALA A 437 -3.67 -3.72 14.45
CA ALA A 437 -3.17 -5.08 14.19
C ALA A 437 -4.17 -6.20 14.58
N GLU A 438 -5.48 -5.90 14.61
CA GLU A 438 -6.54 -6.83 15.07
C GLU A 438 -7.66 -7.11 14.05
#